data_AF-A0A8J6K9Y8-F1
#
_entry.id   AF-A0A8J6K9Y8-F1
#
_cell.length_a   1.000
_cell.length_b   1.000
_cell.length_c   1.000
_cell.angle_alpha   90.00
_cell.angle_beta   90.00
_cell.angle_gamma   90.00
#
_symmetry.space_group_name_H-M   'P 1'
#
loop_
_entity.id
_entity.type
_entity.pdbx_description
1 polymer ?
#
loop_
_entity_poly.entity_id
_entity_poly.type
_entity_poly.pdbx_seq_one_letter_code
_entity_poly.pdbx_strand_id
1 'polypeptide(L)'
;MTLRHFTPKRHAGRRMPDPLVVVRELLAQYTRQYEENPVFGLLRNWTSSISDRLRTSILAIGSDKISNLTFFLKAVSFRERVLQRGLAARLYHKVMTEKDEFFSAWNSCLHHVVTLALAHIHRVTLEKFAFAVESCPVPEDQSLLMEFCLLYGTKLIYNERAWYLEHKYLTPAASNQIREQLLKLCRLVKDDALKVISAFNIPRDTIHAPIAGIPNPRAQWAYYPQPKEDNPRKISAKL
;
A
#
# COMPACT_ATOMS: atom_id res chain seq x y z
N MET A 1 -31.04 2.45 -15.37
CA MET A 1 -30.19 1.51 -16.13
C MET A 1 -29.01 1.16 -15.24
N THR A 2 -29.09 0.02 -14.58
CA THR A 2 -28.12 -0.50 -13.60
C THR A 2 -26.76 -0.69 -14.27
N LEU A 3 -25.66 -0.48 -13.54
CA LEU A 3 -24.27 -0.76 -13.94
C LEU A 3 -24.00 -2.25 -14.31
N ARG A 4 -25.05 -3.04 -14.53
CA ARG A 4 -25.04 -4.45 -14.93
C ARG A 4 -24.71 -4.69 -16.40
N HIS A 5 -24.74 -3.66 -17.26
CA HIS A 5 -24.56 -3.82 -18.72
C HIS A 5 -23.14 -3.47 -19.21
N PHE A 6 -22.11 -3.95 -18.51
CA PHE A 6 -20.76 -4.00 -19.08
C PHE A 6 -20.13 -5.37 -18.91
N THR A 7 -20.56 -6.32 -19.73
CA THR A 7 -19.67 -7.36 -20.25
C THR A 7 -18.98 -6.77 -21.48
N PRO A 8 -17.70 -6.35 -21.43
CA PRO A 8 -17.00 -5.99 -22.65
C PRO A 8 -16.91 -7.26 -23.49
N LYS A 9 -17.55 -7.26 -24.66
CA LYS A 9 -17.16 -8.20 -25.72
C LYS A 9 -15.63 -8.08 -25.85
N ARG A 10 -14.96 -9.22 -25.75
CA ARG A 10 -13.52 -9.35 -26.00
C ARG A 10 -13.24 -8.87 -27.42
N HIS A 11 -12.98 -7.58 -27.60
CA HIS A 11 -12.30 -7.11 -28.79
C HIS A 11 -10.82 -7.33 -28.57
N ALA A 12 -10.29 -8.27 -29.35
CA ALA A 12 -8.88 -8.62 -29.40
C ALA A 12 -8.04 -7.34 -29.58
N GLY A 13 -7.12 -7.07 -28.64
CA GLY A 13 -5.99 -6.16 -28.92
C GLY A 13 -5.53 -5.24 -27.78
N ARG A 14 -6.35 -4.89 -26.78
CA ARG A 14 -5.90 -4.01 -25.68
C ARG A 14 -6.29 -4.55 -24.31
N ARG A 15 -5.34 -5.22 -23.65
CA ARG A 15 -5.44 -5.61 -22.24
C ARG A 15 -5.45 -4.30 -21.41
N MET A 16 -6.48 -4.08 -20.59
CA MET A 16 -6.43 -3.03 -19.56
C MET A 16 -5.21 -3.31 -18.67
N PRO A 17 -4.37 -2.31 -18.36
CA PRO A 17 -3.32 -2.45 -17.35
C PRO A 17 -3.86 -3.08 -16.07
N ASP A 18 -3.09 -4.00 -15.48
CA ASP A 18 -3.52 -4.81 -14.33
C ASP A 18 -4.14 -3.99 -13.18
N PRO A 19 -3.62 -2.79 -12.82
CA PRO A 19 -4.24 -1.95 -11.79
C PRO A 19 -5.69 -1.52 -12.11
N LEU A 20 -6.01 -1.32 -13.39
CA LEU A 20 -7.35 -0.90 -13.82
C LEU A 20 -8.37 -2.04 -13.71
N VAL A 21 -7.92 -3.29 -13.90
CA VAL A 21 -8.76 -4.48 -13.75
C VAL A 21 -9.19 -4.63 -12.29
N VAL A 22 -8.25 -4.44 -11.36
CA VAL A 22 -8.53 -4.47 -9.91
C VAL A 22 -9.58 -3.43 -9.54
N VAL A 23 -9.43 -2.18 -10.00
CA VAL A 23 -10.38 -1.12 -9.67
C VAL A 23 -11.77 -1.38 -10.22
N ARG A 24 -11.87 -1.94 -11.43
CA ARG A 24 -13.16 -2.33 -12.00
C ARG A 24 -13.85 -3.38 -11.12
N GLU A 25 -13.11 -4.36 -10.63
CA GLU A 25 -13.65 -5.37 -9.72
C GLU A 25 -14.06 -4.76 -8.37
N LEU A 26 -13.26 -3.85 -7.81
CA LEU A 26 -13.64 -3.12 -6.59
C LEU A 26 -14.94 -2.34 -6.77
N LEU A 27 -15.14 -1.68 -7.91
CA LEU A 27 -16.40 -0.99 -8.20
C LEU A 27 -17.57 -1.98 -8.42
N ALA A 28 -17.31 -3.13 -9.01
CA ALA A 28 -18.31 -4.20 -9.15
C ALA A 28 -18.74 -4.76 -7.78
N GLN A 29 -17.79 -4.97 -6.87
CA GLN A 29 -18.09 -5.38 -5.49
C GLN A 29 -18.88 -4.30 -4.74
N TYR A 30 -18.47 -3.03 -4.88
CA TYR A 30 -19.18 -1.90 -4.28
C TYR A 30 -20.63 -1.81 -4.76
N THR A 31 -20.87 -2.01 -6.06
CA THR A 31 -22.23 -1.98 -6.63
C THR A 31 -23.07 -3.16 -6.18
N ARG A 32 -22.51 -4.38 -6.07
CA ARG A 32 -23.22 -5.54 -5.48
C ARG A 32 -23.64 -5.28 -4.03
N GLN A 33 -22.72 -4.76 -3.22
CA GLN A 33 -23.01 -4.41 -1.82
C GLN A 33 -24.10 -3.34 -1.69
N TYR A 34 -24.21 -2.45 -2.68
CA TYR A 34 -25.26 -1.43 -2.78
C TYR A 34 -26.62 -2.03 -3.20
N GLU A 35 -26.64 -2.97 -4.15
CA GLU A 35 -27.86 -3.65 -4.58
C GLU A 35 -28.46 -4.54 -3.47
N GLU A 36 -27.62 -5.14 -2.61
CA GLU A 36 -28.07 -5.90 -1.43
C GLU A 36 -28.59 -5.02 -0.29
N ASN A 37 -28.30 -3.70 -0.30
CA ASN A 37 -28.81 -2.73 0.68
C ASN A 37 -29.66 -1.63 -0.01
N PRO A 38 -30.85 -1.97 -0.57
CA PRO A 38 -31.71 -1.04 -1.33
C PRO A 38 -32.28 0.13 -0.51
N VAL A 39 -32.07 0.15 0.81
CA VAL A 39 -32.48 1.24 1.73
C VAL A 39 -31.79 2.59 1.41
N PHE A 40 -30.79 2.56 0.53
CA PHE A 40 -30.07 3.72 0.04
C PHE A 40 -30.86 4.66 -0.90
N GLY A 41 -32.07 4.26 -1.32
CA GLY A 41 -33.00 5.11 -2.09
C GLY A 41 -33.54 6.35 -1.35
N LEU A 42 -33.30 6.49 -0.04
CA LEU A 42 -33.65 7.66 0.78
C LEU A 42 -32.54 8.75 0.81
N LEU A 43 -31.89 8.98 -0.32
CA LEU A 43 -30.65 9.77 -0.43
C LEU A 43 -30.80 11.31 -0.24
N ARG A 44 -31.90 11.80 0.33
CA ARG A 44 -32.07 13.23 0.68
C ARG A 44 -31.79 13.54 2.15
N ASN A 45 -31.77 12.53 3.03
CA ASN A 45 -31.53 12.71 4.47
C ASN A 45 -30.11 12.30 4.91
N TRP A 46 -29.22 11.96 3.97
CA TRP A 46 -27.98 11.22 4.26
C TRP A 46 -26.73 12.07 4.56
N THR A 47 -26.84 13.40 4.55
CA THR A 47 -25.71 14.27 4.94
C THR A 47 -25.36 14.15 6.44
N SER A 48 -26.31 13.77 7.31
CA SER A 48 -26.07 13.64 8.75
C SER A 48 -25.52 12.27 9.17
N SER A 49 -26.07 11.16 8.67
CA SER A 49 -25.65 9.81 9.11
C SER A 49 -24.26 9.37 8.61
N ILE A 50 -23.77 9.86 7.47
CA ILE A 50 -22.39 9.60 7.01
C ILE A 50 -21.38 10.41 7.82
N SER A 51 -21.70 11.68 8.06
CA SER A 51 -20.94 12.54 8.96
C SER A 51 -20.74 11.83 10.28
N ASP A 52 -21.80 11.22 10.84
CA ASP A 52 -21.70 10.54 12.13
C ASP A 52 -20.94 9.20 12.08
N ARG A 53 -21.00 8.42 10.99
CA ARG A 53 -20.15 7.21 10.84
C ARG A 53 -18.67 7.53 10.59
N LEU A 54 -18.39 8.58 9.81
CA LEU A 54 -17.04 9.08 9.61
C LEU A 54 -16.51 9.75 10.89
N ARG A 55 -17.35 10.52 11.60
CA ARG A 55 -17.03 11.10 12.92
C ARG A 55 -16.79 10.04 13.97
N THR A 56 -17.59 8.97 14.05
CA THR A 56 -17.34 7.88 14.99
C THR A 56 -16.06 7.13 14.67
N SER A 57 -15.71 6.94 13.39
CA SER A 57 -14.37 6.45 13.04
C SER A 57 -13.25 7.44 13.41
N ILE A 58 -13.41 8.74 13.14
CA ILE A 58 -12.45 9.81 13.47
C ILE A 58 -12.27 9.95 14.99
N LEU A 59 -13.33 9.79 15.77
CA LEU A 59 -13.29 9.79 17.24
C LEU A 59 -12.68 8.50 17.79
N ALA A 60 -12.98 7.34 17.20
CA ALA A 60 -12.33 6.07 17.56
C ALA A 60 -10.81 6.09 17.27
N ILE A 61 -10.41 6.78 16.19
CA ILE A 61 -9.01 7.06 15.87
C ILE A 61 -8.35 7.97 16.91
N GLY A 62 -9.11 8.86 17.57
CA GLY A 62 -8.60 9.67 18.68
C GLY A 62 -8.18 8.87 19.91
N SER A 63 -8.64 7.62 20.05
CA SER A 63 -8.28 6.73 21.17
C SER A 63 -7.11 5.80 20.88
N ASP A 64 -6.90 5.43 19.60
CA ASP A 64 -5.80 4.55 19.22
C ASP A 64 -4.48 5.33 19.25
N LYS A 65 -3.47 4.78 19.93
CA LYS A 65 -2.11 5.34 19.88
C LYS A 65 -1.65 5.35 18.42
N ILE A 66 -1.23 6.51 17.93
CA ILE A 66 -0.80 6.77 16.53
C ILE A 66 0.33 5.83 16.08
N SER A 67 0.97 5.11 17.02
CA SER A 67 2.02 4.15 16.76
C SER A 67 1.60 2.71 16.49
N ASN A 68 0.32 2.38 16.62
CA ASN A 68 -0.12 0.98 16.61
C ASN A 68 -0.46 0.48 15.20
N LEU A 69 -0.20 -0.81 14.94
CA LEU A 69 -0.54 -1.46 13.67
C LEU A 69 -2.03 -1.32 13.31
N THR A 70 -2.91 -1.46 14.31
CA THR A 70 -4.35 -1.27 14.16
C THR A 70 -4.72 0.10 13.62
N PHE A 71 -4.02 1.16 14.05
CA PHE A 71 -4.23 2.51 13.53
C PHE A 71 -3.87 2.57 12.03
N PHE A 72 -2.74 1.99 11.62
CA PHE A 72 -2.33 1.97 10.23
C PHE A 72 -3.29 1.18 9.34
N LEU A 73 -3.74 0.00 9.79
CA LEU A 73 -4.71 -0.84 9.08
C LEU A 73 -6.05 -0.10 8.88
N LYS A 74 -6.53 0.59 9.93
CA LYS A 74 -7.74 1.44 9.84
C LYS A 74 -7.53 2.59 8.86
N ALA A 75 -6.36 3.23 8.87
CA ALA A 75 -6.05 4.37 8.01
C ALA A 75 -6.02 4.01 6.52
N VAL A 76 -5.30 2.94 6.15
CA VAL A 76 -5.25 2.50 4.74
C VAL A 76 -6.62 2.01 4.25
N SER A 77 -7.39 1.35 5.11
CA SER A 77 -8.77 0.92 4.81
C SER A 77 -9.72 2.10 4.64
N PHE A 78 -9.57 3.14 5.47
CA PHE A 78 -10.31 4.39 5.32
C PHE A 78 -10.01 5.05 3.98
N ARG A 79 -8.73 5.15 3.62
CA ARG A 79 -8.31 5.78 2.37
C ARG A 79 -8.90 5.09 1.15
N GLU A 80 -8.77 3.76 1.04
CA GLU A 80 -9.33 3.01 -0.07
C GLU A 80 -10.85 3.21 -0.17
N ARG A 81 -11.56 3.12 0.96
CA ARG A 81 -13.02 3.29 0.99
C ARG A 81 -13.48 4.67 0.54
N VAL A 82 -12.77 5.72 0.94
CA VAL A 82 -13.10 7.10 0.52
C VAL A 82 -12.84 7.29 -0.97
N LEU A 83 -11.70 6.81 -1.48
CA LEU A 83 -11.37 6.86 -2.91
C LEU A 83 -12.38 6.06 -3.75
N GLN A 84 -12.76 4.87 -3.32
CA GLN A 84 -13.73 4.02 -4.01
C GLN A 84 -15.09 4.70 -4.14
N ARG A 85 -15.59 5.29 -3.05
CA ARG A 85 -16.86 6.04 -3.06
C ARG A 85 -16.77 7.30 -3.91
N GLY A 86 -15.68 8.05 -3.80
CA GLY A 86 -15.46 9.24 -4.60
C GLY A 86 -15.40 8.92 -6.09
N LEU A 87 -14.77 7.82 -6.47
CA LEU A 87 -14.69 7.38 -7.86
C LEU A 87 -16.06 6.96 -8.39
N ALA A 88 -16.80 6.16 -7.61
CA ALA A 88 -18.15 5.73 -7.97
C ALA A 88 -19.08 6.94 -8.18
N ALA A 89 -19.05 7.93 -7.27
CA ALA A 89 -19.85 9.14 -7.37
C ALA A 89 -19.48 9.98 -8.60
N ARG A 90 -18.19 10.14 -8.90
CA ARG A 90 -17.72 10.88 -10.09
C ARG A 90 -18.15 10.20 -11.39
N LEU A 91 -17.96 8.87 -11.49
CA LEU A 91 -18.39 8.11 -12.66
C LEU A 91 -19.91 8.17 -12.83
N TYR A 92 -20.66 8.05 -11.74
CA TYR A 92 -22.12 8.18 -11.77
C TYR A 92 -22.55 9.55 -12.29
N HIS A 93 -21.98 10.64 -11.76
CA HIS A 93 -22.29 11.99 -12.21
C HIS A 93 -22.03 12.18 -13.70
N LYS A 94 -20.86 11.75 -14.20
CA LYS A 94 -20.52 11.90 -15.61
C LYS A 94 -21.45 11.12 -16.54
N VAL A 95 -21.77 9.87 -16.19
CA VAL A 95 -22.60 9.03 -17.04
C VAL A 95 -24.07 9.42 -16.96
N MET A 96 -24.58 9.74 -15.78
CA MET A 96 -26.02 9.95 -15.56
C MET A 96 -26.44 11.42 -15.73
N THR A 97 -25.59 12.36 -15.30
CA THR A 97 -25.89 13.80 -15.36
C THR A 97 -25.32 14.42 -16.64
N GLU A 98 -24.03 14.21 -16.91
CA GLU A 98 -23.37 14.80 -18.10
C GLU A 98 -23.63 14.00 -19.38
N LYS A 99 -24.19 12.78 -19.26
CA LYS A 99 -24.47 11.85 -20.36
C LYS A 99 -23.22 11.46 -21.16
N ASP A 100 -22.05 11.49 -20.53
CA ASP A 100 -20.81 10.98 -21.11
C ASP A 100 -20.94 9.48 -21.39
N GLU A 101 -20.40 9.02 -22.51
CA GLU A 101 -20.16 7.60 -22.71
C GLU A 101 -19.26 7.06 -21.59
N PHE A 102 -19.58 5.88 -21.06
CA PHE A 102 -18.88 5.31 -19.90
C PHE A 102 -17.35 5.25 -20.10
N PHE A 103 -16.88 4.89 -21.29
CA PHE A 103 -15.44 4.83 -21.57
C PHE A 103 -14.77 6.20 -21.53
N SER A 104 -15.44 7.25 -22.02
CA SER A 104 -14.98 8.63 -21.91
C SER A 104 -14.95 9.10 -20.45
N ALA A 105 -16.03 8.84 -19.70
CA ALA A 105 -16.11 9.14 -18.27
C ALA A 105 -15.00 8.43 -17.48
N TRP A 106 -14.75 7.15 -17.77
CA TRP A 106 -13.67 6.37 -17.18
C TRP A 106 -12.30 6.99 -17.46
N ASN A 107 -12.03 7.33 -18.73
CA ASN A 107 -10.76 7.93 -19.14
C ASN A 107 -10.52 9.28 -18.45
N SER A 108 -11.57 10.10 -18.30
CA SER A 108 -11.48 11.38 -17.57
C SER A 108 -11.15 11.20 -16.07
N CYS A 109 -11.46 10.03 -15.51
CA CYS A 109 -11.20 9.67 -14.12
C CYS A 109 -9.94 8.82 -13.90
N LEU A 110 -9.10 8.59 -14.93
CA LEU A 110 -7.97 7.65 -14.83
C LEU A 110 -7.00 7.94 -13.68
N HIS A 111 -6.70 9.21 -13.39
CA HIS A 111 -5.88 9.58 -12.23
C HIS A 111 -6.47 9.00 -10.93
N HIS A 112 -7.79 9.12 -10.73
CA HIS A 112 -8.48 8.61 -9.55
C HIS A 112 -8.51 7.08 -9.53
N VAL A 113 -8.72 6.46 -10.70
CA VAL A 113 -8.64 5.00 -10.86
C VAL A 113 -7.26 4.50 -10.41
N VAL A 114 -6.17 5.09 -10.89
CA VAL A 114 -4.80 4.70 -10.51
C VAL A 114 -4.55 4.92 -9.02
N THR A 115 -4.98 6.06 -8.46
CA THR A 115 -4.84 6.33 -7.02
C THR A 115 -5.58 5.31 -6.16
N LEU A 116 -6.79 4.90 -6.57
CA LEU A 116 -7.55 3.86 -5.88
C LEU A 116 -6.87 2.49 -5.99
N ALA A 117 -6.32 2.14 -7.16
CA ALA A 117 -5.58 0.90 -7.34
C ALA A 117 -4.37 0.83 -6.39
N LEU A 118 -3.60 1.92 -6.30
CA LEU A 118 -2.46 2.02 -5.39
C LEU A 118 -2.90 1.94 -3.92
N ALA A 119 -3.99 2.62 -3.55
CA ALA A 119 -4.53 2.54 -2.19
C ALA A 119 -4.94 1.10 -1.82
N HIS A 120 -5.55 0.37 -2.75
CA HIS A 120 -5.90 -1.04 -2.56
C HIS A 120 -4.66 -1.92 -2.36
N ILE A 121 -3.64 -1.75 -3.22
CA ILE A 121 -2.36 -2.47 -3.09
C ILE A 121 -1.74 -2.18 -1.72
N HIS A 122 -1.70 -0.91 -1.30
CA HIS A 122 -1.15 -0.55 0.01
C HIS A 122 -1.89 -1.22 1.16
N ARG A 123 -3.23 -1.26 1.14
CA ARG A 123 -4.02 -1.96 2.16
C ARG A 123 -3.71 -3.45 2.18
N VAL A 124 -3.83 -4.13 1.03
CA VAL A 124 -3.63 -5.57 0.92
C VAL A 124 -2.21 -5.95 1.35
N THR A 125 -1.19 -5.21 0.90
CA THR A 125 0.20 -5.48 1.29
C THR A 125 0.40 -5.32 2.79
N LEU A 126 -0.15 -4.27 3.43
CA LEU A 126 -0.01 -4.09 4.87
C LEU A 126 -0.75 -5.18 5.67
N GLU A 127 -1.97 -5.55 5.26
CA GLU A 127 -2.73 -6.63 5.89
C GLU A 127 -2.02 -7.98 5.78
N LYS A 128 -1.48 -8.30 4.59
CA LYS A 128 -0.76 -9.56 4.38
C LYS A 128 0.58 -9.58 5.10
N PHE A 129 1.26 -8.44 5.20
CA PHE A 129 2.46 -8.33 6.01
C PHE A 129 2.13 -8.57 7.49
N ALA A 130 1.15 -7.85 8.04
CA ALA A 130 0.67 -8.04 9.41
C ALA A 130 0.33 -9.51 9.72
N PHE A 131 -0.46 -10.15 8.85
CA PHE A 131 -0.84 -11.54 8.99
C PHE A 131 0.38 -12.50 8.95
N ALA A 132 1.34 -12.24 8.06
CA ALA A 132 2.56 -13.05 7.98
C ALA A 132 3.43 -12.92 9.24
N VAL A 133 3.51 -11.71 9.83
CA VAL A 133 4.21 -11.50 11.11
C VAL A 133 3.49 -12.22 12.25
N GLU A 134 2.17 -12.12 12.33
CA GLU A 134 1.38 -12.84 13.35
C GLU A 134 1.54 -14.36 13.24
N SER A 135 1.73 -14.88 12.03
CA SER A 135 1.92 -16.32 11.75
C SER A 135 3.38 -16.78 11.91
N CYS A 136 4.31 -15.90 12.29
CA CYS A 136 5.72 -16.24 12.44
C CYS A 136 5.94 -17.14 13.67
N PRO A 137 6.53 -18.35 13.51
CA PRO A 137 6.67 -19.31 14.61
C PRO A 137 7.80 -18.95 15.58
N VAL A 138 8.75 -18.11 15.17
CA VAL A 138 9.93 -17.73 15.96
C VAL A 138 9.66 -16.36 16.61
N PRO A 139 9.53 -16.26 17.95
CA PRO A 139 9.17 -15.02 18.64
C PRO A 139 10.14 -13.85 18.39
N GLU A 140 11.43 -14.14 18.27
CA GLU A 140 12.48 -13.15 18.00
C GLU A 140 12.32 -12.56 16.59
N ASP A 141 12.09 -13.41 15.60
CA ASP A 141 11.88 -12.99 14.21
C ASP A 141 10.52 -12.29 14.04
N GLN A 142 9.49 -12.75 14.76
CA GLN A 142 8.20 -12.07 14.82
C GLN A 142 8.35 -10.63 15.32
N SER A 143 9.08 -10.44 16.42
CA SER A 143 9.32 -9.12 17.00
C SER A 143 10.08 -8.21 16.03
N LEU A 144 11.13 -8.73 15.41
CA LEU A 144 11.91 -8.02 14.39
C LEU A 144 11.04 -7.62 13.18
N LEU A 145 10.29 -8.57 12.61
CA LEU A 145 9.43 -8.31 11.46
C LEU A 145 8.29 -7.36 11.79
N MET A 146 7.79 -7.35 13.03
CA MET A 146 6.78 -6.39 13.49
C MET A 146 7.30 -4.95 13.40
N GLU A 147 8.56 -4.69 13.73
CA GLU A 147 9.16 -3.35 13.59
C GLU A 147 9.20 -2.89 12.12
N PHE A 148 9.57 -3.79 11.20
CA PHE A 148 9.52 -3.52 9.77
C PHE A 148 8.08 -3.32 9.25
N CYS A 149 7.11 -4.06 9.79
CA CYS A 149 5.69 -3.90 9.45
C CYS A 149 5.15 -2.54 9.94
N LEU A 150 5.49 -2.12 11.16
CA LEU A 150 5.17 -0.79 11.68
C LEU A 150 5.86 0.31 10.88
N LEU A 151 7.11 0.12 10.47
CA LEU A 151 7.84 1.05 9.62
C LEU A 151 7.14 1.22 8.26
N TYR A 152 6.74 0.11 7.64
CA TYR A 152 6.00 0.12 6.38
C TYR A 152 4.66 0.84 6.52
N GLY A 153 3.85 0.49 7.53
CA GLY A 153 2.58 1.18 7.81
C GLY A 153 2.76 2.68 8.03
N THR A 154 3.76 3.08 8.84
CA THR A 154 4.08 4.48 9.11
C THR A 154 4.47 5.21 7.82
N LYS A 155 5.30 4.60 6.98
CA LYS A 155 5.74 5.16 5.69
C LYS A 155 4.56 5.39 4.74
N LEU A 156 3.61 4.44 4.67
CA LEU A 156 2.40 4.60 3.85
C LEU A 156 1.59 5.84 4.26
N ILE A 157 1.37 6.04 5.57
CA ILE A 157 0.62 7.19 6.07
C ILE A 157 1.41 8.48 5.89
N TYR A 158 2.72 8.45 6.13
CA TYR A 158 3.59 9.61 5.96
C TYR A 158 3.59 10.15 4.53
N ASN A 159 3.71 9.25 3.53
CA ASN A 159 3.73 9.63 2.12
C ASN A 159 2.42 10.31 1.67
N GLU A 160 1.31 9.92 2.29
CA GLU A 160 -0.04 10.38 1.93
C GLU A 160 -0.64 11.36 2.96
N ARG A 161 0.18 11.91 3.86
CA ARG A 161 -0.28 12.72 5.00
C ARG A 161 -1.10 13.94 4.60
N ALA A 162 -0.80 14.56 3.47
CA ALA A 162 -1.54 15.72 2.96
C ALA A 162 -3.01 15.35 2.70
N TRP A 163 -3.23 14.23 2.01
CA TRP A 163 -4.57 13.72 1.75
C TRP A 163 -5.31 13.37 3.06
N TYR A 164 -4.62 12.76 4.03
CA TYR A 164 -5.25 12.47 5.33
C TYR A 164 -5.62 13.73 6.13
N LEU A 165 -4.85 14.82 5.98
CA LEU A 165 -5.16 16.13 6.55
C LEU A 165 -6.38 16.75 5.86
N GLU A 166 -6.44 16.72 4.53
CA GLU A 166 -7.60 17.19 3.74
C GLU A 166 -8.90 16.49 4.16
N HIS A 167 -8.82 15.19 4.44
CA HIS A 167 -9.95 14.37 4.85
C HIS A 167 -10.21 14.38 6.36
N LYS A 168 -9.50 15.22 7.12
CA LYS A 168 -9.62 15.36 8.59
C LYS A 168 -9.43 14.05 9.35
N TYR A 169 -8.72 13.09 8.75
CA TYR A 169 -8.33 11.84 9.40
C TYR A 169 -7.15 12.08 10.34
N LEU A 170 -6.21 12.93 9.92
CA LEU A 170 -5.10 13.39 10.76
C LEU A 170 -5.31 14.83 11.19
N THR A 171 -4.82 15.16 12.39
CA THR A 171 -4.56 16.54 12.81
C THR A 171 -3.12 16.93 12.43
N PRO A 172 -2.78 18.23 12.37
CA PRO A 172 -1.38 18.66 12.16
C PRO A 172 -0.41 18.07 13.19
N ALA A 173 -0.84 17.98 14.46
CA ALA A 173 -0.07 17.35 15.52
C ALA A 173 0.17 15.86 15.26
N ALA A 174 -0.87 15.11 14.87
CA ALA A 174 -0.75 13.70 14.53
C ALA A 174 0.17 13.48 13.30
N SER A 175 0.08 14.34 12.29
CA SER A 175 0.98 14.31 11.13
C SER A 175 2.46 14.48 11.53
N ASN A 176 2.76 15.39 12.46
CA ASN A 176 4.10 15.55 13.02
C ASN A 176 4.55 14.31 13.81
N GLN A 177 3.66 13.70 14.61
CA GLN A 177 3.98 12.46 15.33
C GLN A 177 4.29 11.30 14.36
N ILE A 178 3.56 11.16 13.25
CA ILE A 178 3.86 10.17 12.21
C ILE A 178 5.25 10.37 11.62
N ARG A 179 5.67 11.62 11.38
CA ARG A 179 7.03 11.95 10.93
C ARG A 179 8.08 11.52 11.95
N GLU A 180 7.86 11.83 13.22
CA GLU A 180 8.79 11.47 14.30
C GLU A 180 8.90 9.96 14.50
N GLN A 181 7.77 9.26 14.42
CA GLN A 181 7.71 7.81 14.47
C GLN A 181 8.47 7.18 13.29
N LEU A 182 8.32 7.71 12.08
CA LEU A 182 9.06 7.22 10.92
C LEU A 182 10.57 7.30 11.17
N LEU A 183 11.06 8.46 11.64
CA LEU A 183 12.48 8.67 11.94
C LEU A 183 12.96 7.81 13.11
N LYS A 184 12.10 7.53 14.09
CA LYS A 184 12.42 6.62 15.21
C LYS A 184 12.55 5.19 14.70
N LEU A 185 11.58 4.68 13.95
CA LEU A 185 11.59 3.32 13.41
C LEU A 185 12.76 3.11 12.46
N CYS A 186 13.06 4.07 11.58
CA CYS A 186 14.26 4.00 10.73
C CYS A 186 15.56 3.88 11.52
N ARG A 187 15.65 4.52 12.71
CA ARG A 187 16.82 4.39 13.58
C ARG A 187 16.90 3.03 14.27
N LEU A 188 15.75 2.50 14.71
CA LEU A 188 15.67 1.19 15.35
C LEU A 188 16.03 0.06 14.38
N VAL A 189 15.37 -0.01 13.22
CA VAL A 189 15.57 -1.12 12.28
C VAL A 189 16.90 -1.06 11.53
N LYS A 190 17.64 0.06 11.64
CA LYS A 190 18.92 0.25 10.92
C LYS A 190 19.91 -0.85 11.28
N ASP A 191 20.01 -1.16 12.58
CA ASP A 191 21.02 -2.10 13.09
C ASP A 191 20.68 -3.54 12.69
N ASP A 192 19.37 -3.86 12.57
CA ASP A 192 18.90 -5.16 12.11
C ASP A 192 18.73 -5.30 10.59
N ALA A 193 18.88 -4.22 9.82
CA ALA A 193 18.67 -4.24 8.38
C ALA A 193 19.55 -5.27 7.66
N LEU A 194 20.83 -5.38 8.07
CA LEU A 194 21.75 -6.37 7.51
C LEU A 194 21.34 -7.80 7.86
N LYS A 195 20.79 -8.04 9.05
CA LYS A 195 20.26 -9.35 9.46
C LYS A 195 19.12 -9.77 8.55
N VAL A 196 18.15 -8.89 8.31
CA VAL A 196 17.02 -9.14 7.41
C VAL A 196 17.46 -9.35 5.97
N ILE A 197 18.38 -8.52 5.46
CA ILE A 197 18.93 -8.67 4.10
C ILE A 197 19.63 -10.02 3.93
N SER A 198 20.40 -10.45 4.94
CA SER A 198 21.09 -11.74 4.92
C SER A 198 20.12 -12.92 4.91
N ALA A 199 18.96 -12.79 5.56
CA ALA A 199 17.92 -13.83 5.61
C ALA A 199 17.25 -14.12 4.27
N PHE A 200 17.33 -13.21 3.27
CA PHE A 200 16.89 -13.53 1.90
C PHE A 200 17.73 -14.63 1.25
N ASN A 201 18.91 -14.92 1.80
CA ASN A 201 19.80 -16.01 1.38
C ASN A 201 20.06 -16.01 -0.14
N ILE A 202 20.26 -14.81 -0.71
CA ILE A 202 20.50 -14.62 -2.14
C ILE A 202 21.93 -15.11 -2.46
N PRO A 203 22.11 -16.08 -3.36
CA PRO A 203 23.44 -16.56 -3.72
C PRO A 203 24.30 -15.44 -4.31
N ARG A 204 25.55 -15.32 -3.86
CA ARG A 204 26.47 -14.25 -4.29
C ARG A 204 26.64 -14.19 -5.81
N ASP A 205 26.66 -15.35 -6.47
CA ASP A 205 26.85 -15.46 -7.92
C ASP A 205 25.69 -14.85 -8.72
N THR A 206 24.52 -14.65 -8.10
CA THR A 206 23.36 -14.01 -8.74
C THR A 206 23.36 -12.48 -8.60
N ILE A 207 24.14 -11.94 -7.67
CA ILE A 207 24.22 -10.49 -7.42
C ILE A 207 25.34 -9.92 -8.28
N HIS A 208 25.01 -9.50 -9.49
CA HIS A 208 25.94 -8.83 -10.40
C HIS A 208 26.12 -7.33 -10.10
N ALA A 209 26.19 -6.98 -8.81
CA ALA A 209 26.25 -5.59 -8.34
C ALA A 209 27.51 -5.36 -7.50
N PRO A 210 28.53 -4.66 -8.03
CA PRO A 210 29.78 -4.42 -7.31
C PRO A 210 29.60 -3.66 -5.98
N ILE A 211 28.65 -2.73 -5.94
CA ILE A 211 28.31 -1.99 -4.71
C ILE A 211 27.83 -2.89 -3.56
N ALA A 212 27.44 -4.13 -3.85
CA ALA A 212 27.07 -5.14 -2.84
C ALA A 212 28.28 -5.93 -2.30
N GLY A 213 29.51 -5.53 -2.63
CA GLY A 213 30.72 -6.19 -2.13
C GLY A 213 31.07 -7.52 -2.84
N ILE A 214 30.45 -7.81 -3.98
CA ILE A 214 30.69 -9.01 -4.79
C ILE A 214 31.56 -8.69 -6.01
N PRO A 215 32.83 -9.14 -6.02
CA PRO A 215 33.77 -8.85 -7.10
C PRO A 215 33.17 -9.17 -8.46
N ASN A 216 33.16 -8.18 -9.36
CA ASN A 216 32.69 -8.35 -10.72
C ASN A 216 33.88 -8.17 -11.68
N PRO A 217 34.27 -9.19 -12.45
CA PRO A 217 35.37 -9.09 -13.41
C PRO A 217 35.17 -7.96 -14.43
N ARG A 218 33.92 -7.60 -14.75
CA ARG A 218 33.57 -6.51 -15.69
C ARG A 218 33.58 -5.12 -15.06
N ALA A 219 33.73 -5.02 -13.74
CA ALA A 219 33.70 -3.76 -13.00
C ALA A 219 34.77 -3.74 -11.89
N GLN A 220 36.01 -4.06 -12.26
CA GLN A 220 37.16 -3.99 -11.34
C GLN A 220 37.35 -2.58 -10.76
N TRP A 221 36.99 -1.53 -11.50
CA TRP A 221 37.02 -0.14 -11.04
C TRP A 221 36.13 0.13 -9.81
N ALA A 222 35.12 -0.70 -9.56
CA ALA A 222 34.16 -0.48 -8.48
C ALA A 222 34.72 -0.88 -7.09
N TYR A 223 35.89 -1.54 -7.06
CA TYR A 223 36.59 -1.90 -5.83
C TYR A 223 37.89 -1.14 -5.71
N TYR A 224 37.94 -0.18 -4.78
CA TYR A 224 39.19 0.46 -4.41
C TYR A 224 39.34 0.49 -2.88
N PRO A 225 40.40 -0.11 -2.32
CA PRO A 225 41.41 -0.94 -2.98
C PRO A 225 40.82 -2.25 -3.53
N GLN A 226 41.49 -2.88 -4.49
CA GLN A 226 41.07 -4.15 -5.09
C GLN A 226 40.90 -5.22 -4.00
N PRO A 227 39.90 -6.12 -4.10
CA PRO A 227 39.72 -7.21 -3.14
C PRO A 227 40.98 -8.07 -3.14
N LYS A 228 41.50 -8.43 -1.96
CA LYS A 228 42.58 -9.41 -1.88
C LYS A 228 42.04 -10.74 -2.39
N GLU A 229 42.67 -11.31 -3.42
CA GLU A 229 42.35 -12.67 -3.85
C GLU A 229 42.57 -13.63 -2.68
N ASP A 230 41.51 -14.20 -2.14
CA ASP A 230 41.62 -15.34 -1.22
C ASP A 230 42.15 -16.52 -2.03
N ASN A 231 43.47 -16.69 -2.01
CA ASN A 231 44.17 -17.72 -2.76
C ASN A 231 43.77 -19.10 -2.20
N PRO A 232 43.02 -19.94 -2.95
CA PRO A 232 42.55 -21.23 -2.45
C PRO A 232 43.70 -22.22 -2.19
N ARG A 233 44.94 -21.90 -2.60
CA ARG A 233 46.14 -22.73 -2.38
C ARG A 233 46.71 -22.67 -0.96
N LYS A 234 46.23 -21.78 -0.08
CA LYS A 234 46.75 -21.69 1.31
C LYS A 234 46.06 -22.60 2.31
N ILE A 235 44.93 -23.20 1.96
CA ILE A 235 44.18 -24.10 2.87
C ILE A 235 44.79 -25.53 2.87
N SER A 236 45.48 -25.94 1.81
CA SER A 236 46.09 -27.27 1.70
C SER A 236 47.47 -27.42 2.35
N ALA A 237 47.97 -26.40 3.06
CA ALA A 237 49.28 -26.43 3.74
C ALA A 237 49.19 -26.45 5.28
N LYS A 238 47.98 -26.65 5.82
CA LYS A 238 47.75 -26.87 7.25
C LYS A 238 46.84 -28.09 7.45
N LEU A 239 47.34 -29.25 7.04
CA LEU A 239 46.96 -30.58 7.53
C LEU A 239 48.25 -31.37 7.75
#